data_AF-A0A2Z5N150-F1
#
_entry.id   AF-A0A2Z5N150-F1
#
_cell.length_a   1.000
_cell.length_b   1.000
_cell.length_c   1.000
_cell.angle_alpha   90.00
_cell.angle_beta   90.00
_cell.angle_gamma   90.00
#
_symmetry.space_group_name_H-M   'P 1'
#
loop_
_entity.id
_entity.type
_entity.pdbx_description
1 polymer ?
#
loop_
_entity_poly.entity_id
_entity_poly.type
_entity_poly.pdbx_seq_one_letter_code
_entity_poly.pdbx_strand_id
1 'polypeptide(L)' 'MSKRDSRFDFARTSGVDEQTLRLEVESHCQSLVDAGMACWRINDDGDTELQMATGEAYLFGEDGVTRCR' A
#
# COMPACT_ATOMS: atom_id res chain seq x y z
N MET A 1 -38.90 21.02 -1.30
CA MET A 1 -38.40 20.00 -2.25
C MET A 1 -37.14 20.53 -2.90
N SER A 2 -36.08 19.70 -2.97
CA SER A 2 -34.98 19.68 -3.96
C SER A 2 -34.13 20.93 -4.20
N LYS A 3 -32.80 20.90 -4.26
CA LYS A 3 -31.82 19.81 -4.32
C LYS A 3 -30.44 20.39 -3.95
N ARG A 4 -29.58 19.50 -3.44
CA ARG A 4 -28.12 19.61 -3.26
C ARG A 4 -27.44 20.36 -4.40
N ASP A 5 -26.34 21.05 -4.10
CA ASP A 5 -25.07 20.60 -4.69
C ASP A 5 -23.89 20.94 -3.77
N SER A 6 -23.22 19.86 -3.40
CA SER A 6 -22.09 19.78 -2.50
C SER A 6 -20.85 20.24 -3.26
N ARG A 7 -20.36 21.45 -2.98
CA ARG A 7 -18.99 21.80 -3.33
C ARG A 7 -18.08 21.36 -2.19
N PHE A 8 -17.76 20.07 -2.17
CA PHE A 8 -16.69 19.57 -1.30
C PHE A 8 -15.37 19.92 -2.00
N ASP A 9 -14.93 21.16 -1.79
CA ASP A 9 -13.60 21.62 -2.16
C ASP A 9 -12.59 20.88 -1.27
N PHE A 10 -12.18 19.68 -1.69
CA PHE A 10 -11.05 18.96 -1.10
C PHE A 10 -9.77 19.66 -1.52
N ALA A 11 -9.54 20.84 -0.94
CA ALA A 11 -8.31 21.57 -1.13
C ALA A 11 -7.16 20.78 -0.50
N ARG A 12 -6.28 20.31 -1.39
CA ARG A 12 -4.82 20.38 -1.21
C ARG A 12 -4.25 19.44 -0.14
N THR A 13 -4.20 18.15 -0.45
CA THR A 13 -3.01 17.35 -0.09
C THR A 13 -1.90 17.72 -1.07
N SER A 14 -0.97 18.51 -0.56
CA SER A 14 0.20 19.02 -1.23
C SER A 14 1.03 17.90 -1.87
N GLY A 15 1.04 17.81 -3.20
CA GLY A 15 2.22 17.56 -4.04
C GLY A 15 3.17 16.42 -3.70
N VAL A 16 2.77 15.36 -3.00
CA VAL A 16 3.51 14.10 -3.04
C VAL A 16 2.89 13.28 -4.15
N ASP A 17 3.66 13.03 -5.20
CA ASP A 17 3.21 12.19 -6.31
C ASP A 17 2.90 10.80 -5.74
N GLU A 18 1.74 10.24 -6.09
CA GLU A 18 1.33 8.91 -5.63
C GLU A 18 2.41 7.86 -5.96
N GLN A 19 3.15 8.05 -7.06
CA GLN A 19 4.27 7.19 -7.42
C GLN A 19 5.44 7.34 -6.47
N THR A 20 5.73 8.55 -5.97
CA THR A 20 6.78 8.75 -4.95
C THR A 20 6.42 8.00 -3.67
N LEU A 21 5.15 8.06 -3.24
CA LEU A 21 4.70 7.30 -2.06
C LEU A 21 4.81 5.79 -2.27
N ARG A 22 4.42 5.29 -3.45
CA ARG A 22 4.59 3.86 -3.78
C ARG A 22 6.05 3.43 -3.68
N LEU A 23 6.96 4.20 -4.28
CA LEU A 23 8.40 3.92 -4.24
C LEU A 23 8.97 3.94 -2.82
N GLU A 24 8.54 4.86 -1.96
CA GLU A 24 8.98 4.89 -0.56
C GLU A 24 8.50 3.65 0.21
N VAL A 25 7.25 3.22 -0.01
CA VAL A 25 6.70 2.01 0.60
C VAL A 25 7.48 0.78 0.12
N GLU A 26 7.70 0.64 -1.18
CA GLU A 26 8.49 -0.47 -1.74
C GLU A 26 9.92 -0.50 -1.20
N SER A 27 10.58 0.66 -1.11
CA SER A 27 11.93 0.79 -0.55
C SER A 27 11.98 0.39 0.94
N HIS A 28 10.96 0.78 1.71
CA HIS A 28 10.83 0.36 3.10
C HIS A 28 10.66 -1.15 3.22
N CYS A 29 9.80 -1.75 2.40
CA CYS A 29 9.59 -3.19 2.38
C CYS A 29 10.84 -3.96 1.96
N GLN A 30 11.57 -3.45 0.96
CA GLN A 30 12.85 -4.02 0.56
C GLN A 30 13.86 -3.99 1.73
N SER A 31 13.91 -2.89 2.48
CA SER A 31 14.76 -2.81 3.69
C SER A 31 14.37 -3.86 4.76
N LEU A 32 13.08 -4.18 4.91
CA LEU A 32 12.64 -5.25 5.81
C LEU A 32 13.08 -6.63 5.31
N VAL A 33 13.06 -6.85 4.00
CA VAL A 33 13.53 -8.09 3.38
C VAL A 33 15.05 -8.23 3.54
N ASP A 34 15.80 -7.17 3.29
CA ASP A 34 17.26 -7.14 3.47
C ASP A 34 17.66 -7.34 4.95
N ALA A 35 16.84 -6.85 5.89
CA ALA A 35 17.01 -7.11 7.32
C ALA A 35 16.60 -8.54 7.75
N GLY A 36 16.04 -9.34 6.85
CA GLY A 36 15.53 -10.69 7.15
C GLY A 36 14.25 -10.69 8.00
N MET A 37 13.57 -9.55 8.12
CA MET A 37 12.32 -9.39 8.87
C MET A 37 11.09 -9.75 8.04
N ALA A 38 11.22 -9.79 6.72
CA ALA A 38 10.16 -10.13 5.78
C ALA A 38 10.71 -10.86 4.56
N CYS A 39 9.82 -11.44 3.75
CA CYS A 39 10.15 -11.97 2.44
C CYS A 39 9.02 -11.71 1.43
N TRP A 40 9.41 -11.47 0.18
CA TRP A 40 8.48 -11.39 -0.94
C TRP A 40 7.99 -12.78 -1.33
N ARG A 41 6.68 -12.92 -1.54
CA ARG A 41 6.02 -14.14 -2.00
C ARG A 41 4.95 -13.78 -3.02
N ILE A 42 4.69 -14.71 -3.93
CA ILE A 42 3.48 -14.70 -4.76
C ILE A 42 2.45 -15.60 -4.09
N ASN A 43 1.25 -15.08 -3.84
CA ASN A 43 0.15 -15.84 -3.23
C ASN A 43 -0.51 -16.80 -4.25
N ASP A 44 -1.49 -17.59 -3.80
CA ASP A 44 -2.21 -18.55 -4.67
C ASP A 44 -3.03 -17.86 -5.78
N ASP A 45 -3.40 -16.59 -5.58
CA ASP A 45 -4.12 -15.75 -6.55
C ASP A 45 -3.18 -15.12 -7.61
N GLY A 46 -1.86 -15.25 -7.43
CA GLY A 46 -0.84 -14.70 -8.33
C GLY A 46 -0.38 -13.28 -7.98
N ASP A 47 -0.84 -12.73 -6.86
CA ASP A 47 -0.49 -11.39 -6.40
C ASP A 47 0.78 -11.40 -5.54
N THR A 48 1.46 -10.25 -5.50
CA THR A 48 2.65 -10.07 -4.67
C THR A 48 2.24 -9.74 -3.24
N GLU A 49 2.73 -10.53 -2.29
CA GLU A 49 2.58 -10.29 -0.86
C GLU A 49 3.94 -10.21 -0.16
N LEU A 50 4.01 -9.37 0.86
CA LEU A 50 5.10 -9.31 1.82
C LEU A 50 4.72 -10.14 3.04
N GLN A 51 5.41 -11.25 3.24
CA GLN A 51 5.26 -12.11 4.40
C GLN A 51 6.25 -11.67 5.49
N MET A 52 5.74 -11.21 6.62
CA MET A 52 6.56 -10.88 7.79
C MET A 52 6.99 -12.15 8.51
N ALA A 53 8.16 -12.11 9.15
CA ALA A 53 8.63 -13.17 10.04
C ALA A 53 7.72 -13.37 11.27
N THR A 54 6.92 -12.35 11.62
CA THR A 54 5.88 -12.42 12.67
C THR A 54 4.66 -13.26 12.28
N GLY A 55 4.53 -13.61 11.00
CA GLY A 55 3.39 -14.34 10.44
C GLY A 55 2.32 -13.43 9.79
N GLU A 56 2.45 -12.12 9.94
CA GLU A 56 1.59 -11.13 9.25
C GLU A 56 1.90 -11.12 7.75
N ALA A 57 0.89 -10.84 6.92
CA ALA A 57 1.03 -10.77 5.48
C ALA A 57 0.39 -9.49 4.94
N TYR A 58 1.06 -8.85 3.98
CA TYR A 58 0.62 -7.61 3.35
C TYR A 58 0.57 -7.79 1.83
N LEU A 59 -0.61 -7.63 1.24
CA LEU A 59 -0.84 -7.74 -0.19
C LEU A 59 -0.56 -6.40 -0.88
N PHE A 60 0.17 -6.43 -1.99
CA PHE A 60 0.45 -5.26 -2.82
C PHE A 60 -0.43 -5.33 -4.07
N GLY A 61 -1.40 -4.43 -4.16
CA GLY A 61 -2.33 -4.34 -5.28
C GLY A 61 -2.41 -2.92 -5.85
N GLU A 62 -3.27 -2.72 -6.86
CA GLU A 62 -3.45 -1.42 -7.52
C GLU A 62 -3.88 -0.31 -6.54
N ASP A 63 -4.73 -0.64 -5.57
CA ASP A 63 -5.19 0.26 -4.51
C ASP A 63 -4.17 0.51 -3.38
N GLY A 64 -2.98 -0.11 -3.45
CA GLY A 64 -1.93 0.01 -2.45
C GLY A 64 -1.74 -1.26 -1.62
N VAL A 65 -1.45 -1.10 -0.33
CA VAL A 65 -1.07 -2.21 0.55
C VAL A 65 -2.22 -2.60 1.49
N THR A 66 -2.64 -3.85 1.43
CA THR A 66 -3.70 -4.41 2.29
C THR A 66 -3.15 -5.46 3.24
N ARG A 67 -3.39 -5.29 4.54
CA ARG A 67 -3.02 -6.30 5.54
C ARG A 67 -4.01 -7.47 5.50
N CYS A 68 -3.49 -8.69 5.34
CA CYS A 68 -4.29 -9.90 5.20
C CYS A 68 -4.45 -10.69 6.52
N ARG A 69 -3.45 -10.68 7.40
CA ARG A 69 -3.41 -11.47 8.64
C ARG A 69 -2.89 -10.68 9.84
#